data_AF-A0A095WVX1-F1
#
_entry.id   AF-A0A095WVX1-F1
#
_cell.length_a   1.000
_cell.length_b   1.000
_cell.length_c   1.000
_cell.angle_alpha   90.00
_cell.angle_beta   90.00
_cell.angle_gamma   90.00
#
_symmetry.space_group_name_H-M   'P 1'
#
loop_
_entity.id
_entity.type
_entity.pdbx_description
1 polymer ?
#
loop_
_entity_poly.entity_id
_entity_poly.type
_entity_poly.pdbx_seq_one_letter_code
_entity_poly.pdbx_strand_id
1 'polypeptide(L)'
;PTEDVVADGLEAAKPVIRQLCEAQLEIAQKAGKETVEFPLFLDYQDEHYDAVKATVESDLSEALTIAEKLKREDRIDEIQQKMLEDLAEKFEEEEEKDLKAAFRAIEKELMRDRVLRHGQRIDGRTPTEIRSLAAEVEVLPRVHGSALFQRGETQIMGVTTLNMLRMEQQ
;
A
#
# COMPACT_ATOMS: atom_id res chain seq x y z
N PRO A 1 -0.41 -26.89 -5.22
CA PRO A 1 -0.23 -27.22 -3.79
C PRO A 1 -1.42 -26.64 -3.02
N THR A 2 -1.89 -27.30 -1.96
CA THR A 2 -2.92 -26.73 -1.06
C THR A 2 -2.30 -25.69 -0.13
N GLU A 3 -3.13 -24.90 0.54
CA GLU A 3 -2.73 -23.89 1.52
C GLU A 3 -1.86 -24.50 2.62
N ASP A 4 -2.24 -25.67 3.14
CA ASP A 4 -1.50 -26.39 4.18
C ASP A 4 -0.08 -26.74 3.73
N VAL A 5 0.06 -27.27 2.51
CA VAL A 5 1.37 -27.64 1.95
C VAL A 5 2.27 -26.41 1.77
N VAL A 6 1.70 -25.27 1.37
CA VAL A 6 2.46 -24.02 1.25
C VAL A 6 2.87 -23.51 2.63
N ALA A 7 1.96 -23.50 3.61
CA ALA A 7 2.24 -23.07 4.97
C ALA A 7 3.34 -23.92 5.63
N ASP A 8 3.26 -25.24 5.49
CA ASP A 8 4.29 -26.16 5.99
C ASP A 8 5.65 -25.90 5.32
N GLY A 9 5.65 -25.60 4.02
CA GLY A 9 6.87 -25.20 3.30
C GLY A 9 7.48 -23.91 3.84
N LEU A 10 6.65 -22.91 4.19
CA LEU A 10 7.12 -21.66 4.80
C LEU A 10 7.71 -21.91 6.20
N GLU A 11 7.10 -22.77 7.02
CA GLU A 11 7.66 -23.14 8.32
C GLU A 11 8.95 -23.93 8.19
N ALA A 12 9.02 -24.89 7.25
CA ALA A 12 10.22 -25.68 7.00
C ALA A 12 11.41 -24.84 6.51
N ALA A 13 11.15 -23.69 5.87
CA ALA A 13 12.20 -22.76 5.45
C ALA A 13 12.84 -22.00 6.64
N LYS A 14 12.09 -21.75 7.72
CA LYS A 14 12.56 -20.90 8.83
C LYS A 14 13.81 -21.45 9.56
N PRO A 15 13.93 -22.76 9.88
CA PRO A 15 15.15 -23.30 10.46
C PRO A 15 16.39 -23.10 9.58
N VAL A 16 16.24 -23.23 8.26
CA VAL A 16 17.34 -23.01 7.31
C VAL A 16 17.71 -21.52 7.27
N ILE A 17 16.72 -20.62 7.20
CA ILE A 17 16.94 -19.18 7.29
C ILE A 17 17.67 -18.82 8.58
N ARG A 18 17.28 -19.41 9.71
CA ARG A 18 17.95 -19.20 11.00
C ARG A 18 19.42 -19.61 10.94
N GLN A 19 19.74 -20.79 10.40
CA GLN A 19 21.14 -21.22 10.24
C GLN A 19 21.95 -20.26 9.35
N LEU A 20 21.34 -19.74 8.27
CA LEU A 20 21.98 -18.75 7.41
C LEU A 20 22.23 -17.42 8.14
N CYS A 21 21.29 -16.97 8.97
CA CYS A 21 21.46 -15.78 9.80
C CYS A 21 22.53 -15.99 10.87
N GLU A 22 22.54 -17.13 11.55
CA GLU A 22 23.55 -17.49 12.57
C GLU A 22 24.96 -17.49 11.97
N ALA A 23 25.14 -18.12 10.79
CA ALA A 23 26.42 -18.11 10.09
C ALA A 23 26.87 -16.68 9.71
N GLN A 24 25.96 -15.83 9.24
CA GLN A 24 26.27 -14.42 8.94
C GLN A 24 26.65 -13.64 10.21
N LEU A 25 25.96 -13.88 11.33
CA LEU A 25 26.26 -13.25 12.61
C LEU A 25 27.63 -13.68 13.14
N GLU A 26 28.00 -14.96 13.01
CA GLU A 26 29.34 -15.45 13.37
C GLU A 26 30.45 -14.78 12.55
N ILE A 27 30.22 -14.57 11.25
CA ILE A 27 31.16 -13.85 10.38
C ILE A 27 31.23 -12.38 10.80
N ALA A 28 30.10 -11.73 11.05
CA ALA A 28 30.04 -10.34 11.50
C ALA A 28 30.73 -10.13 12.86
N GLN A 29 30.67 -11.10 13.78
CA GLN A 29 31.39 -11.03 15.05
C GLN A 29 32.92 -11.12 14.88
N LYS A 30 33.40 -11.91 13.90
CA LYS A 30 34.83 -12.13 13.67
C LYS A 30 35.49 -11.07 12.78
N ALA A 31 34.73 -10.54 11.82
CA ALA A 31 35.25 -9.70 10.75
C ALA A 31 34.32 -8.53 10.37
N GLY A 32 33.32 -8.22 11.20
CA GLY A 32 32.44 -7.09 11.00
C GLY A 32 33.20 -5.77 11.12
N LYS A 33 32.83 -4.82 10.26
CA LYS A 33 33.30 -3.44 10.37
C LYS A 33 32.58 -2.76 11.53
N GLU A 34 33.20 -1.73 12.09
CA GLU A 34 32.54 -0.88 13.08
C GLU A 34 31.28 -0.25 12.47
N THR A 35 30.24 -0.15 13.29
CA THR A 35 29.01 0.52 12.89
C THR A 35 29.33 1.98 12.56
N VAL A 36 28.95 2.38 11.35
CA VAL A 36 29.07 3.78 10.93
C VAL A 36 27.82 4.51 11.40
N GLU A 37 28.04 5.64 12.08
CA GLU A 37 26.95 6.53 12.47
C GLU A 37 26.39 7.23 11.22
N PHE A 38 25.11 6.95 10.93
CA PHE A 38 24.37 7.64 9.89
C PHE A 38 23.31 8.54 10.53
N PRO A 39 23.18 9.81 10.09
CA PRO A 39 22.14 10.67 10.60
C PRO A 39 20.76 10.10 10.27
N LEU A 40 19.87 10.12 11.26
CA LEU A 40 18.45 9.81 11.08
C LEU A 40 17.72 11.10 10.70
N PHE A 41 16.89 11.01 9.68
CA PHE A 41 16.00 12.09 9.25
C PHE A 41 14.57 11.61 9.47
N LEU A 42 13.86 12.30 10.36
CA LEU A 42 12.45 12.03 10.58
C LEU A 42 11.64 12.66 9.45
N ASP A 43 10.54 12.00 9.07
CA ASP A 43 9.62 12.54 8.06
C ASP A 43 8.82 13.74 8.59
N TYR A 44 8.69 13.87 9.92
CA TYR A 44 8.05 14.98 10.62
C TYR A 44 8.40 14.93 12.12
N GLN A 45 8.27 16.07 12.80
CA GLN A 45 8.31 16.18 14.27
C GLN A 45 6.92 16.02 14.91
N ASP A 46 6.86 15.68 16.20
CA ASP A 46 5.60 15.49 16.94
C ASP A 46 4.68 16.72 16.90
N GLU A 47 5.25 17.92 16.92
CA GLU A 47 4.49 19.18 16.84
C GLU A 47 3.70 19.31 15.53
N HIS A 48 4.26 18.83 14.41
CA HIS A 48 3.57 18.76 13.13
C HIS A 48 2.41 17.78 13.19
N TYR A 49 2.64 16.59 13.73
CA TYR A 49 1.62 15.55 13.85
C TYR A 49 0.44 16.04 14.70
N ASP A 50 0.71 16.60 15.88
CA ASP A 50 -0.33 17.09 16.78
C ASP A 50 -1.12 18.24 16.17
N ALA A 51 -0.44 19.17 15.48
CA ALA A 51 -1.10 20.28 14.79
C ALA A 51 -1.98 19.79 13.64
N VAL A 52 -1.46 18.91 12.77
CA VAL A 52 -2.24 18.36 11.65
C VAL A 52 -3.41 17.56 12.16
N LYS A 53 -3.23 16.71 13.17
CA LYS A 53 -4.30 15.89 13.76
C LYS A 53 -5.44 16.75 14.30
N ALA A 54 -5.11 17.77 15.08
CA ALA A 54 -6.12 18.70 15.62
C ALA A 54 -6.93 19.39 14.52
N THR A 55 -6.31 19.68 13.36
CA THR A 55 -6.96 20.36 12.23
C THR A 55 -7.81 19.41 11.38
N VAL A 56 -7.34 18.20 11.09
CA VAL A 56 -7.94 17.35 10.02
C VAL A 56 -8.67 16.11 10.51
N GLU A 57 -8.50 15.66 11.76
CA GLU A 57 -8.94 14.34 12.21
C GLU A 57 -10.43 14.07 11.95
N SER A 58 -11.30 15.05 12.23
CA SER A 58 -12.74 14.94 12.00
C SER A 58 -13.08 14.86 10.50
N ASP A 59 -12.65 15.85 9.72
CA ASP A 59 -12.95 15.95 8.29
C ASP A 59 -12.38 14.76 7.51
N LEU A 60 -11.16 14.32 7.86
CA LEU A 60 -10.50 13.18 7.24
C LEU A 60 -11.21 11.87 7.60
N SER A 61 -11.65 11.69 8.85
CA SER A 61 -12.42 10.51 9.25
C SER A 61 -13.71 10.38 8.43
N GLU A 62 -14.41 11.50 8.20
CA GLU A 62 -15.60 11.54 7.34
C GLU A 62 -15.26 11.25 5.87
N ALA A 63 -14.23 11.90 5.32
CA ALA A 63 -13.79 11.69 3.94
C ALA A 63 -13.43 10.23 3.66
N LEU A 64 -12.79 9.55 4.61
CA LEU A 64 -12.44 8.14 4.49
C LEU A 64 -13.66 7.22 4.37
N THR A 65 -14.87 7.66 4.76
CA THR A 65 -16.12 6.92 4.57
C THR A 65 -16.66 6.92 3.14
N ILE A 66 -16.17 7.82 2.29
CA ILE A 66 -16.58 7.93 0.89
C ILE A 66 -16.07 6.71 0.10
N ALA A 67 -16.98 5.87 -0.39
CA ALA A 67 -16.61 4.65 -1.10
C ALA A 67 -16.04 4.91 -2.52
N GLU A 68 -16.64 5.88 -3.23
CA GLU A 68 -16.25 6.25 -4.59
C GLU A 68 -14.88 6.90 -4.61
N LYS A 69 -13.94 6.32 -5.37
CA LYS A 69 -12.52 6.69 -5.32
C LYS A 69 -12.27 8.14 -5.70
N LEU A 70 -12.77 8.59 -6.84
CA LEU A 70 -12.50 9.96 -7.33
C LEU A 70 -13.03 11.00 -6.34
N LYS A 71 -14.28 10.86 -5.91
CA LYS A 71 -14.86 11.77 -4.90
C LYS A 71 -14.10 11.76 -3.58
N ARG A 72 -13.58 10.60 -3.16
CA ARG A 72 -12.76 10.49 -1.95
C ARG A 72 -11.42 11.19 -2.13
N GLU A 73 -10.74 10.95 -3.25
CA GLU A 73 -9.45 11.58 -3.58
C GLU A 73 -9.62 13.11 -3.64
N ASP A 74 -10.63 13.61 -4.36
CA ASP A 74 -10.95 15.04 -4.44
C ASP A 74 -11.16 15.64 -3.02
N ARG A 75 -11.93 14.94 -2.18
CA ARG A 75 -12.21 15.41 -0.80
C ARG A 75 -10.95 15.40 0.08
N ILE A 76 -10.10 14.39 -0.05
CA ILE A 76 -8.84 14.30 0.72
C ILE A 76 -7.88 15.42 0.28
N ASP A 77 -7.81 15.71 -1.01
CA ASP A 77 -6.99 16.79 -1.55
C ASP A 77 -7.47 18.17 -1.08
N GLU A 78 -8.79 18.40 -1.06
CA GLU A 78 -9.39 19.61 -0.47
C GLU A 78 -8.99 19.79 1.01
N ILE A 79 -9.10 18.72 1.81
CA ILE A 79 -8.74 18.76 3.24
C ILE A 79 -7.25 19.04 3.40
N GLN A 80 -6.40 18.43 2.58
CA GLN A 80 -4.97 18.68 2.64
C GLN A 80 -4.62 20.12 2.28
N GLN A 81 -5.22 20.68 1.22
CA GLN A 81 -4.98 22.08 0.84
C GLN A 81 -5.42 23.03 1.94
N LYS A 82 -6.63 22.85 2.47
CA LYS A 82 -7.14 23.66 3.58
C LYS A 82 -6.28 23.55 4.83
N MET A 83 -5.78 22.36 5.15
CA MET A 83 -4.86 22.17 6.28
C MET A 83 -3.57 22.97 6.12
N LEU A 84 -3.00 23.02 4.92
CA LEU A 84 -1.80 23.82 4.65
C LEU A 84 -2.09 25.32 4.78
N GLU A 85 -3.25 25.78 4.31
CA GLU A 85 -3.70 27.17 4.49
C GLU A 85 -3.88 27.52 5.98
N ASP A 86 -4.56 26.67 6.74
CA ASP A 86 -4.86 26.87 8.17
C ASP A 86 -3.59 26.85 9.04
N LEU A 87 -2.54 26.12 8.61
CA LEU A 87 -1.28 25.98 9.34
C LEU A 87 -0.15 26.89 8.84
N ALA A 88 -0.36 27.64 7.75
CA ALA A 88 0.66 28.52 7.15
C ALA A 88 1.15 29.65 8.08
N GLU A 89 0.34 30.06 9.07
CA GLU A 89 0.77 31.06 10.06
C GLU A 89 1.66 30.46 11.17
N LYS A 90 1.59 29.14 11.38
CA LYS A 90 2.24 28.44 12.49
C LYS A 90 3.53 27.73 12.08
N PHE A 91 3.62 27.29 10.83
CA PHE A 91 4.75 26.55 10.29
C PHE A 91 5.28 27.23 9.03
N GLU A 92 6.59 27.13 8.79
CA GLU A 92 7.24 27.72 7.64
C GLU A 92 6.94 26.92 6.36
N GLU A 93 7.06 27.56 5.18
CA GLU A 93 6.85 26.89 3.88
C GLU A 93 7.80 25.69 3.67
N GLU A 94 8.98 25.73 4.30
CA GLU A 94 9.97 24.64 4.26
C GLU A 94 9.48 23.37 4.98
N GLU A 95 8.54 23.51 5.93
CA GLU A 95 7.95 22.43 6.74
C GLU A 95 6.72 21.79 6.07
N GLU A 96 6.32 22.25 4.88
CA GLU A 96 5.15 21.72 4.15
C GLU A 96 5.27 20.20 3.90
N LYS A 97 6.49 19.71 3.66
CA LYS A 97 6.74 18.27 3.47
C LYS A 97 6.46 17.47 4.73
N ASP A 98 6.80 18.02 5.88
CA ASP A 98 6.63 17.39 7.19
C ASP A 98 5.13 17.35 7.55
N LEU A 99 4.40 18.45 7.29
CA LEU A 99 2.94 18.49 7.43
C LEU A 99 2.24 17.46 6.52
N LYS A 100 2.67 17.33 5.26
CA LYS A 100 2.14 16.31 4.33
C LYS A 100 2.47 14.89 4.78
N ALA A 101 3.64 14.66 5.35
CA ALA A 101 4.03 13.36 5.88
C ALA A 101 3.20 12.99 7.13
N ALA A 102 3.01 13.94 8.05
CA ALA A 102 2.14 13.80 9.21
C ALA A 102 0.68 13.52 8.80
N PHE A 103 0.16 14.24 7.81
CA PHE A 103 -1.17 14.01 7.23
C PHE A 103 -1.35 12.56 6.75
N ARG A 104 -0.38 12.03 5.97
CA ARG A 104 -0.41 10.64 5.50
C ARG A 104 -0.33 9.63 6.65
N ALA A 105 0.42 9.94 7.70
CA ALA A 105 0.49 9.09 8.89
C ALA A 105 -0.86 9.01 9.61
N ILE A 106 -1.55 10.14 9.76
CA ILE A 106 -2.89 10.23 10.36
C ILE A 106 -3.92 9.51 9.48
N GLU A 107 -3.91 9.72 8.16
CA GLU A 107 -4.79 9.01 7.22
C GLU A 107 -4.63 7.48 7.37
N LYS A 108 -3.38 7.01 7.44
CA LYS A 108 -3.05 5.59 7.65
C LYS A 108 -3.57 5.09 9.01
N GLU A 109 -3.42 5.86 10.07
CA GLU A 109 -3.91 5.51 11.41
C GLU A 109 -5.43 5.38 11.42
N LEU A 110 -6.15 6.39 10.94
CA LEU A 110 -7.61 6.41 10.89
C LEU A 110 -8.16 5.26 10.04
N MET A 111 -7.54 4.97 8.89
CA MET A 111 -7.95 3.83 8.07
C MET A 111 -7.72 2.49 8.75
N ARG A 112 -6.60 2.31 9.46
CA ARG A 112 -6.32 1.08 10.21
C ARG A 112 -7.30 0.91 11.37
N ASP A 113 -7.54 1.97 12.11
CA ASP A 113 -8.48 1.96 13.23
C ASP A 113 -9.89 1.59 12.77
N ARG A 114 -10.35 2.17 11.65
CA ARG A 114 -11.65 1.85 11.06
C ARG A 114 -11.78 0.38 10.66
N VAL A 115 -10.76 -0.20 10.02
CA VAL A 115 -10.78 -1.61 9.65
C VAL A 115 -10.81 -2.50 10.90
N LEU A 116 -10.05 -2.16 11.94
CA LEU A 116 -9.96 -2.95 13.17
C LEU A 116 -11.20 -2.83 14.06
N ARG A 117 -11.78 -1.63 14.21
CA ARG A 117 -12.93 -1.37 15.09
C ARG A 117 -14.27 -1.59 14.41
N HIS A 118 -14.39 -1.21 13.14
CA HIS A 118 -15.66 -1.19 12.42
C HIS A 118 -15.74 -2.25 11.32
N GLY A 119 -14.64 -2.97 11.03
CA GLY A 119 -14.63 -4.02 10.01
C GLY A 119 -14.88 -3.49 8.59
N GLN A 120 -14.72 -2.19 8.37
CA GLN A 120 -14.98 -1.55 7.09
C GLN A 120 -13.69 -1.06 6.44
N ARG A 121 -13.53 -1.39 5.16
CA ARG A 121 -12.43 -0.91 4.33
C ARG A 121 -12.73 0.46 3.73
N ILE A 122 -11.72 1.06 3.10
CA ILE A 122 -11.79 2.40 2.49
C ILE A 122 -12.89 2.53 1.43
N ASP A 123 -13.21 1.43 0.74
CA ASP A 123 -14.24 1.37 -0.29
C ASP A 123 -15.56 0.76 0.23
N GLY A 124 -15.75 0.73 1.55
CA GLY A 124 -16.97 0.27 2.21
C GLY A 124 -17.12 -1.25 2.34
N ARG A 125 -16.22 -2.02 1.73
CA ARG A 125 -16.27 -3.50 1.76
C ARG A 125 -15.86 -4.08 3.10
N THR A 126 -16.35 -5.29 3.39
CA THR A 126 -15.85 -6.11 4.50
C THR A 126 -14.46 -6.71 4.18
N PRO A 127 -13.71 -7.26 5.16
CA PRO A 127 -12.39 -7.83 4.92
C PRO A 127 -12.39 -8.99 3.91
N THR A 128 -13.51 -9.73 3.82
CA THR A 128 -13.66 -10.91 2.95
C THR A 128 -14.39 -10.63 1.63
N GLU A 129 -14.99 -9.45 1.48
CA GLU A 129 -15.77 -9.12 0.29
C GLU A 129 -14.88 -8.77 -0.91
N ILE A 130 -15.16 -9.44 -2.03
CA ILE A 130 -14.46 -9.24 -3.31
C ILE A 130 -15.17 -8.12 -4.09
N ARG A 131 -14.39 -7.30 -4.80
CA ARG A 131 -14.94 -6.28 -5.73
C ARG A 131 -15.77 -6.92 -6.84
N SER A 132 -16.60 -6.13 -7.51
CA SER A 132 -17.33 -6.56 -8.70
C SER A 132 -16.42 -7.26 -9.71
N LEU A 133 -16.87 -8.41 -10.21
CA LEU A 133 -16.16 -9.25 -11.17
C LEU A 133 -16.90 -9.23 -12.50
N ALA A 134 -16.16 -9.06 -13.59
CA ALA A 134 -16.65 -9.30 -14.95
C ALA A 134 -15.59 -10.08 -15.73
N ALA A 135 -16.03 -11.04 -16.52
CA ALA A 135 -15.15 -11.86 -17.36
C ALA A 135 -15.82 -12.08 -18.71
N GLU A 136 -15.08 -11.80 -19.78
CA GLU A 136 -15.51 -11.96 -21.17
C GLU A 136 -14.41 -12.60 -21.99
N VAL A 137 -14.78 -13.43 -22.96
CA VAL A 137 -13.88 -14.05 -23.94
C VAL A 137 -14.27 -13.61 -25.35
N GLU A 138 -13.37 -13.75 -26.32
CA GLU A 138 -13.60 -13.36 -27.73
C GLU A 138 -13.82 -11.85 -27.94
N VAL A 139 -13.20 -11.03 -27.09
CA VAL A 139 -13.32 -9.56 -27.09
C VAL A 139 -12.57 -8.87 -28.25
N LEU A 140 -11.55 -9.52 -28.83
CA LEU A 140 -10.78 -8.99 -29.95
C LEU A 140 -10.94 -9.87 -31.19
N PRO A 141 -11.15 -9.27 -32.38
CA PRO A 141 -11.15 -10.02 -33.63
C PRO A 141 -9.73 -10.49 -34.02
N ARG A 142 -9.66 -11.56 -34.83
CA ARG A 142 -8.45 -12.12 -35.50
C ARG A 142 -7.42 -12.84 -34.63
N VAL A 143 -7.29 -12.52 -33.35
CA VAL A 143 -6.31 -13.17 -32.47
C VAL A 143 -6.70 -14.62 -32.18
N HIS A 144 -5.73 -15.48 -31.84
CA HIS A 144 -6.02 -16.90 -31.55
C HIS A 144 -6.91 -17.07 -30.32
N GLY A 145 -6.76 -16.21 -29.32
CA GLY A 145 -7.64 -16.13 -28.17
C GLY A 145 -7.55 -14.76 -27.51
N SER A 146 -8.67 -14.26 -27.00
CA SER A 146 -8.72 -13.02 -26.22
C SER A 146 -9.67 -13.17 -25.02
N ALA A 147 -9.34 -12.45 -23.94
CA ALA A 147 -10.18 -12.34 -22.76
C ALA A 147 -10.04 -10.96 -22.12
N LEU A 148 -11.15 -10.42 -21.61
CA LEU A 148 -11.19 -9.23 -20.78
C LEU A 148 -11.64 -9.64 -19.38
N PHE A 149 -10.80 -9.39 -18.39
CA PHE A 149 -11.12 -9.64 -16.98
C PHE A 149 -11.09 -8.33 -16.22
N GLN A 150 -12.13 -8.08 -15.43
CA GLN A 150 -12.25 -6.89 -14.59
C GLN A 150 -12.60 -7.26 -13.16
N ARG A 151 -11.89 -6.65 -12.21
CA ARG A 151 -12.14 -6.75 -10.78
C ARG A 151 -12.10 -5.36 -10.13
N GLY A 152 -13.28 -4.75 -9.98
CA GLY A 152 -13.41 -3.31 -9.65
C GLY A 152 -12.79 -2.43 -10.72
N GLU A 153 -11.91 -1.52 -10.32
CA GLU A 153 -11.16 -0.65 -11.26
C GLU A 153 -10.00 -1.34 -11.98
N THR A 154 -9.58 -2.54 -11.53
CA THR A 154 -8.51 -3.29 -12.20
C THR A 154 -9.09 -4.01 -13.42
N GLN A 155 -8.62 -3.66 -14.62
CA GLN A 155 -9.01 -4.30 -15.87
C GLN A 155 -7.76 -4.83 -16.60
N ILE A 156 -7.85 -6.07 -17.08
CA ILE A 156 -6.76 -6.78 -17.76
C ILE A 156 -7.27 -7.34 -19.09
N MET A 157 -6.54 -7.08 -20.16
CA MET A 157 -6.75 -7.68 -21.49
C MET A 157 -5.71 -8.78 -21.72
N GLY A 158 -6.15 -10.03 -21.80
CA GLY A 158 -5.33 -11.18 -22.17
C GLY A 158 -5.44 -11.48 -23.66
N VAL A 159 -4.31 -11.65 -24.33
CA VAL A 159 -4.25 -12.06 -25.74
C VAL A 159 -3.34 -13.28 -25.86
N THR A 160 -3.89 -14.37 -26.38
CA THR A 160 -3.14 -15.62 -26.62
C THR A 160 -2.69 -15.68 -28.07
N THR A 161 -1.43 -16.06 -28.28
CA THR A 161 -0.88 -16.36 -29.60
C THR A 161 -0.24 -17.75 -29.57
N LEU A 162 -0.60 -18.59 -30.53
CA LEU A 162 -0.02 -19.91 -30.70
C LEU A 162 0.94 -19.90 -31.90
N ASN A 163 2.08 -20.58 -31.76
CA ASN A 163 3.01 -20.81 -32.85
C ASN A 163 3.74 -22.14 -32.70
N MET A 164 4.58 -22.47 -33.69
CA MET A 164 5.48 -23.63 -33.62
C MET A 164 6.54 -23.43 -32.53
N LEU A 165 7.02 -24.53 -31.94
CA LEU A 165 8.05 -24.52 -30.88
C LEU A 165 9.32 -23.76 -31.26
N ARG A 166 9.68 -23.69 -32.56
CA ARG A 166 10.83 -22.90 -33.04
C ARG A 166 10.76 -21.39 -32.70
N MET A 167 9.59 -20.90 -32.29
CA MET A 167 9.37 -19.51 -31.87
C MET A 167 9.39 -19.34 -30.35
N GLU A 168 9.70 -20.40 -29.58
CA GLU A 168 9.92 -20.26 -28.14
C GLU A 168 11.13 -19.36 -27.84
N GLN A 169 11.10 -18.70 -26.69
CA GLN A 169 12.21 -17.84 -26.26
C GLN A 169 13.43 -18.72 -25.94
N GLN A 170 14.57 -18.45 -26.60
CA GLN A 170 15.85 -19.08 -26.27
C GLN A 170 16.42 -18.57 -24.96
#